data_AF-A0A2M7C999-F1
#
_entry.id   AF-A0A2M7C999-F1
#
_cell.length_a   1.000
_cell.length_b   1.000
_cell.length_c   1.000
_cell.angle_alpha   90.00
_cell.angle_beta   90.00
_cell.angle_gamma   90.00
#
_symmetry.space_group_name_H-M   'P 1'
#
loop_
_entity.id
_entity.type
_entity.pdbx_description
1 polymer ?
#
loop_
_entity_poly.entity_id
_entity_poly.type
_entity_poly.pdbx_seq_one_letter_code
_entity_poly.pdbx_strand_id
1 'polypeptide(L)'
;MKIDSLTLQSEDPDIFAGGDAARGPKTVIEAIADGRQAAISISRYLSGENLRLGRDIQLKAIKKPQKGKYDRAVRAQMSYLEPKKRVKNFNEVQKGLTRGVTIQEAKRCISCGTCCVQTCPYDVMQFNHEVTKAVKCDLCVEKRGRNEVPACYAICPTRCIFWGDPKKFAGNYKVL
;
A
#
# COMPACT_ATOMS: atom_id res chain seq x y z
N MET A 1 32.31 15.85 -7.61
CA MET A 1 31.29 16.43 -6.72
C MET A 1 30.91 15.38 -5.70
N LYS A 2 31.03 15.66 -4.40
CA LYS A 2 30.60 14.71 -3.36
C LYS A 2 29.11 14.89 -3.14
N ILE A 3 28.36 13.79 -3.19
CA ILE A 3 26.90 13.77 -3.13
C ILE A 3 26.50 12.67 -2.15
N ASP A 4 25.53 12.95 -1.29
CA ASP A 4 24.91 11.96 -0.41
C ASP A 4 24.15 10.93 -1.25
N SER A 5 24.46 9.64 -1.06
CA SER A 5 23.87 8.55 -1.85
C SER A 5 22.37 8.39 -1.64
N LEU A 6 21.83 8.79 -0.48
CA LEU A 6 20.43 8.66 -0.11
C LEU A 6 19.59 9.89 -0.47
N THR A 7 20.16 11.08 -0.26
CA THR A 7 19.46 12.35 -0.49
C THR A 7 19.74 12.97 -1.85
N LEU A 8 20.81 12.53 -2.53
CA LEU A 8 21.30 13.12 -3.76
C LEU A 8 21.65 14.61 -3.63
N GLN A 9 21.85 15.07 -2.40
CA GLN A 9 22.28 16.42 -2.06
C GLN A 9 23.80 16.50 -2.10
N SER A 10 24.32 17.61 -2.63
CA SER A 10 25.75 17.87 -2.67
C SER A 10 26.28 18.43 -1.33
N GLU A 11 27.55 18.82 -1.29
CA GLU A 11 28.10 19.60 -0.17
C GLU A 11 27.40 20.98 -0.04
N ASP A 12 27.00 21.57 -1.17
CA ASP A 12 26.14 22.74 -1.18
C ASP A 12 24.67 22.32 -0.95
N PRO A 13 23.99 22.90 0.05
CA PRO A 13 22.66 22.48 0.48
C PRO A 13 21.58 22.74 -0.58
N ASP A 14 21.78 23.70 -1.47
CA ASP A 14 20.82 24.07 -2.51
C ASP A 14 20.95 23.23 -3.79
N ILE A 15 21.97 22.35 -3.88
CA ILE A 15 22.28 21.62 -5.10
C ILE A 15 22.00 20.12 -4.93
N PHE A 16 21.17 19.59 -5.82
CA PHE A 16 20.85 18.17 -5.93
C PHE A 16 21.25 17.65 -7.32
N ALA A 17 21.86 16.47 -7.37
CA ALA A 17 22.32 15.88 -8.63
C ALA A 17 22.05 14.38 -8.66
N GLY A 18 21.63 13.86 -9.82
CA GLY A 18 21.34 12.45 -10.04
C GLY A 18 21.84 11.97 -11.41
N GLY A 19 21.86 10.65 -11.60
CA GLY A 19 22.31 10.04 -12.85
C GLY A 19 23.83 10.15 -13.05
N ASP A 20 24.26 10.18 -14.31
CA ASP A 20 25.68 10.09 -14.68
C ASP A 20 26.51 11.27 -14.14
N ALA A 21 25.91 12.45 -14.03
CA ALA A 21 26.54 13.63 -13.45
C ALA A 21 26.86 13.47 -11.95
N ALA A 22 26.10 12.63 -11.25
CA ALA A 22 26.26 12.41 -9.82
C ALA A 22 27.14 11.21 -9.49
N ARG A 23 26.93 10.07 -10.18
CA ARG A 23 27.54 8.79 -9.82
C ARG A 23 28.37 8.14 -10.95
N GLY A 24 28.57 8.85 -12.06
CA GLY A 24 29.24 8.30 -13.25
C GLY A 24 28.32 7.39 -14.07
N PRO A 25 28.84 6.81 -15.17
CA PRO A 25 28.04 6.10 -16.17
C PRO A 25 27.27 4.93 -15.55
N LYS A 26 25.95 5.01 -15.57
CA LYS A 26 25.02 4.02 -15.02
C LYS A 26 23.94 3.59 -16.00
N THR A 27 23.13 2.63 -15.61
CA THR A 27 22.00 2.19 -16.44
C THR A 27 20.92 3.27 -16.53
N VAL A 28 20.17 3.32 -17.63
CA VAL A 28 19.06 4.27 -17.82
C VAL A 28 18.02 4.17 -16.69
N ILE A 29 17.79 2.96 -16.17
CA ILE A 29 16.85 2.71 -15.06
C ILE A 29 17.35 3.39 -13.78
N GLU A 30 18.65 3.30 -13.48
CA GLU A 30 19.24 3.98 -12.32
C GLU A 30 19.20 5.50 -12.47
N ALA A 31 19.46 6.04 -13.67
CA ALA A 31 19.38 7.47 -13.93
C ALA A 31 17.95 8.01 -13.73
N ILE A 32 16.93 7.29 -14.19
CA ILE A 32 15.52 7.63 -13.95
C ILE A 32 15.17 7.54 -12.46
N ALA A 33 15.65 6.50 -11.77
CA ALA A 33 15.44 6.33 -10.33
C ALA A 33 16.06 7.48 -9.53
N ASP A 34 17.26 7.91 -9.90
CA ASP A 34 17.96 9.04 -9.28
C ASP A 34 17.22 10.35 -9.52
N GLY A 35 16.74 10.60 -10.74
CA GLY A 35 15.93 11.78 -11.05
C GLY A 35 14.69 11.87 -10.16
N ARG A 36 13.99 10.75 -9.97
CA ARG A 36 12.85 10.68 -9.05
C ARG A 36 13.26 10.97 -7.59
N GLN A 37 14.35 10.38 -7.12
CA GLN A 37 14.81 10.59 -5.73
C GLN A 37 15.27 12.04 -5.49
N ALA A 38 15.99 12.63 -6.45
CA ALA A 38 16.42 14.03 -6.39
C ALA A 38 15.21 14.97 -6.34
N ALA A 39 14.18 14.73 -7.17
CA ALA A 39 12.93 15.51 -7.13
C ALA A 39 12.21 15.42 -5.77
N ILE A 40 12.16 14.23 -5.16
CA ILE A 40 11.59 14.06 -3.81
C ILE A 40 12.43 14.82 -2.77
N SER A 41 13.75 14.79 -2.88
CA SER A 41 14.63 15.57 -1.99
C SER A 41 14.43 17.07 -2.14
N ILE A 42 14.37 17.58 -3.36
CA ILE A 42 14.12 19.00 -3.65
C ILE A 42 12.77 19.42 -3.05
N SER A 43 11.72 18.62 -3.27
CA SER A 43 10.39 18.90 -2.70
C SER A 43 10.42 18.95 -1.17
N ARG A 44 11.11 18.01 -0.51
CA ARG A 44 11.23 18.01 0.95
C ARG A 44 12.06 19.16 1.49
N TYR A 45 13.14 19.51 0.78
CA TYR A 45 13.99 20.64 1.12
C TYR A 45 13.20 21.95 1.09
N LEU A 46 12.44 22.19 0.02
CA LEU A 46 11.57 23.36 -0.12
C LEU A 46 10.45 23.42 0.94
N SER A 47 9.92 22.27 1.35
CA SER A 47 8.89 22.18 2.40
C SER A 47 9.45 22.21 3.83
N GLY A 48 10.77 22.26 4.03
CA GLY A 48 11.40 22.17 5.36
C GLY A 48 11.20 20.80 6.04
N GLU A 49 10.89 19.76 5.26
CA GLU A 49 10.68 18.40 5.75
C GLU A 49 11.99 17.62 5.91
N ASN A 50 11.97 16.58 6.73
CA ASN A 50 13.15 15.73 6.92
C ASN A 50 13.47 14.94 5.65
N LEU A 51 14.64 15.23 5.06
CA LEU A 51 15.12 14.61 3.82
C LEU A 51 15.24 13.09 3.91
N ARG A 52 15.60 12.52 5.06
CA ARG A 52 15.92 11.09 5.20
C ARG A 52 14.72 10.21 5.57
N LEU A 53 13.62 10.82 6.02
CA LEU A 53 12.47 10.08 6.55
C LEU A 53 11.85 9.13 5.51
N GLY A 54 11.67 7.86 5.88
CA GLY A 54 10.95 6.87 5.06
C GLY A 54 11.68 6.38 3.81
N ARG A 55 13.01 6.58 3.71
CA ARG A 55 13.82 6.12 2.57
C ARG A 55 14.49 4.75 2.79
N ASP A 56 14.39 4.20 3.99
CA ASP A 56 14.88 2.87 4.34
C ASP A 56 13.85 1.78 3.97
N ILE A 57 13.61 1.57 2.68
CA ILE A 57 12.82 0.41 2.25
C ILE A 57 13.75 -0.80 2.18
N GLN A 58 13.95 -1.45 3.32
CA GLN A 58 14.60 -2.76 3.40
C GLN A 58 13.66 -3.81 2.83
N LEU A 59 13.73 -4.03 1.51
CA LEU A 59 13.00 -5.11 0.84
C LEU A 59 13.54 -6.46 1.35
N LYS A 60 12.86 -7.04 2.34
CA LYS A 60 13.19 -8.37 2.85
C LYS A 60 12.86 -9.41 1.79
N ALA A 61 13.90 -9.98 1.18
CA ALA A 61 13.76 -11.07 0.24
C ALA A 61 13.05 -12.26 0.91
N ILE A 62 12.04 -12.81 0.23
CA ILE A 62 11.32 -14.00 0.71
C ILE A 62 12.21 -15.22 0.45
N LYS A 63 12.81 -15.74 1.52
CA LYS A 63 13.79 -16.83 1.46
C LYS A 63 13.19 -18.17 1.01
N LYS A 64 11.90 -18.40 1.28
CA LYS A 64 11.21 -19.67 1.00
C LYS A 64 9.79 -19.42 0.45
N PRO A 65 9.65 -19.09 -0.85
CA PRO A 65 8.33 -19.10 -1.48
C PRO A 65 7.77 -20.54 -1.46
N GLN A 66 6.45 -20.69 -1.38
CA GLN A 66 5.83 -22.03 -1.44
C GLN A 66 6.04 -22.61 -2.85
N LYS A 67 7.02 -23.49 -2.98
CA LYS A 67 7.26 -24.30 -4.18
C LYS A 67 6.39 -25.56 -4.06
N GLY A 68 5.14 -25.49 -4.53
CA GLY A 68 4.19 -26.60 -4.43
C GLY A 68 3.08 -26.53 -5.48
N LYS A 69 2.28 -27.61 -5.59
CA LYS A 69 1.06 -27.65 -6.41
C LYS A 69 0.07 -26.62 -5.87
N TYR A 70 -0.25 -25.61 -6.67
CA TYR A 70 -1.31 -24.66 -6.36
C TYR A 70 -2.66 -25.21 -6.81
N ASP A 71 -3.70 -24.91 -6.03
CA ASP A 71 -5.06 -25.29 -6.39
C ASP A 71 -5.51 -24.51 -7.65
N ARG A 72 -5.76 -25.25 -8.72
CA ARG A 72 -6.27 -24.74 -10.00
C ARG A 72 -7.80 -24.66 -10.03
N ALA A 73 -8.46 -24.82 -8.88
CA ALA A 73 -9.90 -24.60 -8.75
C ALA A 73 -10.35 -23.34 -9.51
N VAL A 74 -11.53 -23.43 -10.12
CA VAL A 74 -12.13 -22.30 -10.83
C VAL A 74 -12.30 -21.15 -9.84
N ARG A 75 -11.97 -19.93 -10.25
CA ARG A 75 -12.15 -18.75 -9.39
C ARG A 75 -13.62 -18.62 -8.99
N ALA A 76 -13.86 -18.44 -7.70
CA ALA A 76 -15.21 -18.16 -7.23
C ALA A 76 -15.77 -16.91 -7.92
N GLN A 77 -16.99 -17.02 -8.44
CA GLN A 77 -17.68 -15.85 -8.99
C GLN A 77 -18.22 -14.99 -7.85
N MET A 78 -17.91 -13.70 -7.91
CA MET A 78 -18.47 -12.72 -7.00
C MET A 78 -19.97 -12.56 -7.29
N SER A 79 -20.79 -12.63 -6.25
CA SER A 79 -22.23 -12.45 -6.44
C SER A 79 -22.53 -11.02 -6.86
N TYR A 80 -23.37 -10.87 -7.89
CA TYR A 80 -23.73 -9.58 -8.46
C TYR A 80 -25.24 -9.37 -8.42
N LEU A 81 -25.67 -8.13 -8.24
CA LEU A 81 -27.05 -7.74 -8.51
C LEU A 81 -27.28 -7.68 -10.02
N GLU A 82 -28.39 -8.27 -10.45
CA GLU A 82 -28.76 -8.27 -11.86
C GLU A 82 -28.95 -6.84 -12.40
N PRO A 83 -28.58 -6.59 -13.67
CA PRO A 83 -28.69 -5.27 -14.29
C PRO A 83 -30.08 -4.63 -14.21
N LYS A 84 -31.16 -5.41 -14.26
CA LYS A 84 -32.54 -4.89 -14.15
C LYS A 84 -32.85 -4.32 -12.76
N LYS A 85 -32.21 -4.85 -11.71
CA LYS A 85 -32.41 -4.45 -10.31
C LYS A 85 -31.53 -3.25 -9.94
N ARG A 86 -30.31 -3.16 -10.48
CA ARG A 86 -29.38 -2.04 -10.16
C ARG A 86 -29.79 -0.68 -10.75
N VAL A 87 -30.64 -0.64 -11.78
CA VAL A 87 -31.10 0.64 -12.35
C VAL A 87 -32.05 1.36 -11.40
N LYS A 88 -32.74 0.61 -10.53
CA LYS A 88 -33.79 1.14 -9.65
C LYS A 88 -33.33 1.42 -8.22
N ASN A 89 -32.07 1.15 -7.87
CA ASN A 89 -31.55 1.36 -6.53
C ASN A 89 -30.05 1.67 -6.55
N PHE A 90 -29.56 2.27 -5.49
CA PHE A 90 -28.13 2.50 -5.24
C PHE A 90 -27.53 1.40 -4.34
N ASN A 91 -28.12 0.20 -4.36
CA ASN A 91 -27.62 -0.90 -3.53
C ASN A 91 -26.31 -1.43 -4.09
N GLU A 92 -25.48 -1.98 -3.21
CA GLU A 92 -24.18 -2.55 -3.57
C GLU A 92 -24.31 -3.64 -4.64
N VAL A 93 -23.75 -3.36 -5.83
CA VAL A 93 -23.89 -4.24 -7.00
C VAL A 93 -23.06 -5.51 -6.85
N GLN A 94 -21.84 -5.39 -6.32
CA GLN A 94 -20.95 -6.52 -6.05
C GLN A 94 -21.01 -6.85 -4.56
N LYS A 95 -21.76 -7.89 -4.18
CA LYS A 95 -21.95 -8.21 -2.74
C LYS A 95 -20.76 -8.96 -2.12
N GLY A 96 -19.63 -9.02 -2.82
CA GLY A 96 -18.43 -9.74 -2.38
C GLY A 96 -18.59 -11.27 -2.39
N LEU A 97 -17.60 -11.93 -1.79
CA LEU A 97 -17.58 -13.36 -1.53
C LEU A 97 -17.95 -13.62 -0.07
N THR A 98 -18.59 -14.76 0.21
CA THR A 98 -18.84 -15.17 1.60
C THR A 98 -17.52 -15.48 2.31
N ARG A 99 -17.53 -15.47 3.65
CA ARG A 99 -16.31 -15.70 4.45
C ARG A 99 -15.63 -17.04 4.09
N GLY A 100 -16.40 -18.12 3.96
CA GLY A 100 -15.88 -19.44 3.61
C GLY A 100 -15.18 -19.45 2.25
N VAL A 101 -15.82 -18.86 1.23
CA VAL A 101 -15.27 -18.77 -0.12
C VAL A 101 -14.04 -17.85 -0.16
N THR A 102 -14.05 -16.76 0.60
CA THR A 102 -12.90 -15.85 0.71
C THR A 102 -11.68 -16.55 1.31
N ILE A 103 -11.88 -17.36 2.36
CA ILE A 103 -10.79 -18.15 2.96
C ILE A 103 -10.25 -19.16 1.95
N GLN A 104 -11.12 -19.81 1.17
CA GLN A 104 -10.70 -20.75 0.14
C GLN A 104 -9.89 -20.06 -0.97
N GLU A 105 -10.32 -18.91 -1.46
CA GLU A 105 -9.58 -18.12 -2.45
C GLU A 105 -8.24 -17.61 -1.88
N ALA A 106 -8.19 -17.22 -0.60
CA ALA A 106 -6.95 -16.80 0.06
C ALA A 106 -5.90 -17.93 0.16
N LYS A 107 -6.35 -19.20 0.29
CA LYS A 107 -5.44 -20.35 0.30
C LYS A 107 -4.66 -20.50 -1.01
N ARG A 108 -5.17 -19.97 -2.13
CA ARG A 108 -4.51 -20.01 -3.45
C ARG A 108 -3.24 -19.16 -3.53
N CYS A 109 -3.01 -18.25 -2.59
CA CYS A 109 -1.79 -17.45 -2.55
C CYS A 109 -0.56 -18.37 -2.44
N ILE A 110 0.32 -18.33 -3.43
CA ILE A 110 1.55 -19.15 -3.50
C ILE A 110 2.74 -18.56 -2.70
N SER A 111 2.48 -17.54 -1.89
CA SER A 111 3.49 -16.96 -0.99
C SER A 111 4.75 -16.44 -1.70
N CYS A 112 4.64 -16.02 -2.96
CA CYS A 112 5.76 -15.49 -3.75
C CYS A 112 6.16 -14.07 -3.32
N GLY A 113 5.21 -13.32 -2.76
CA GLY A 113 5.31 -11.92 -2.31
C GLY A 113 5.65 -10.86 -3.37
N THR A 114 5.89 -11.23 -4.63
CA THR A 114 6.03 -10.27 -5.74
C THR A 114 4.84 -9.31 -5.83
N CYS A 115 3.62 -9.85 -5.80
CA CYS A 115 2.39 -9.06 -5.89
C CYS A 115 2.23 -8.07 -4.72
N CYS A 116 2.75 -8.41 -3.54
CA CYS A 116 2.62 -7.58 -2.34
C CYS A 116 3.71 -6.52 -2.28
N VAL A 117 4.96 -6.94 -2.47
CA VAL A 117 6.16 -6.14 -2.18
C VAL A 117 6.63 -5.32 -3.39
N GLN A 118 6.41 -5.80 -4.61
CA GLN A 118 6.98 -5.19 -5.81
C GLN A 118 5.94 -4.58 -6.76
N THR A 119 4.73 -5.14 -6.80
CA THR A 119 3.72 -4.72 -7.79
C THR A 119 2.79 -3.63 -7.26
N CYS A 120 2.57 -3.52 -5.95
CA CYS A 120 1.65 -2.52 -5.41
C CYS A 120 2.35 -1.15 -5.31
N PRO A 121 2.01 -0.14 -6.14
CA PRO A 121 2.69 1.16 -6.13
C PRO A 121 2.33 1.99 -4.88
N TYR A 122 1.30 1.59 -4.14
CA TYR A 122 0.76 2.29 -2.98
C TYR A 122 1.12 1.62 -1.64
N ASP A 123 1.86 0.51 -1.66
CA ASP A 123 2.25 -0.26 -0.46
C ASP A 123 1.07 -0.69 0.45
N VAL A 124 -0.12 -0.84 -0.14
CA VAL A 124 -1.35 -1.25 0.58
C VAL A 124 -1.37 -2.77 0.82
N MET A 125 -0.71 -3.53 -0.05
CA MET A 125 -0.59 -4.98 0.07
C MET A 125 0.69 -5.30 0.85
N GLN A 126 0.56 -5.80 2.07
CA GLN A 126 1.69 -6.22 2.88
C GLN A 126 1.87 -7.73 2.82
N PHE A 127 3.08 -8.22 3.12
CA PHE A 127 3.34 -9.64 3.24
C PHE A 127 3.53 -10.01 4.70
N ASN A 128 2.64 -10.85 5.24
CA ASN A 128 2.84 -11.40 6.57
C ASN A 128 3.85 -12.55 6.48
N HIS A 129 5.04 -12.37 7.06
CA HIS A 129 6.13 -13.34 7.02
C HIS A 129 5.89 -14.58 7.88
N GLU A 130 5.04 -14.51 8.92
CA GLU A 130 4.71 -15.65 9.78
C GLU A 130 3.70 -16.57 9.10
N VAL A 131 2.63 -16.00 8.57
CA VAL A 131 1.57 -16.74 7.88
C VAL A 131 1.97 -17.05 6.43
N THR A 132 3.02 -16.41 5.92
CA THR A 132 3.48 -16.46 4.52
C THR A 132 2.39 -16.09 3.52
N LYS A 133 1.50 -15.16 3.86
CA LYS A 133 0.38 -14.76 3.00
C LYS A 133 0.39 -13.26 2.75
N ALA A 134 -0.09 -12.91 1.56
CA ALA A 134 -0.45 -11.55 1.22
C ALA A 134 -1.58 -11.09 2.15
N VAL A 135 -1.37 -10.00 2.86
CA VAL A 135 -2.39 -9.36 3.68
C VAL A 135 -2.66 -7.96 3.14
N LYS A 136 -3.92 -7.57 3.15
CA LYS A 136 -4.34 -6.20 2.89
C LYS A 136 -4.97 -5.64 4.15
N CYS A 137 -5.22 -4.33 4.18
CA CYS A 137 -6.15 -3.79 5.16
C CYS A 137 -7.51 -4.49 5.02
N ASP A 138 -7.89 -5.24 6.04
CA ASP A 138 -9.15 -5.98 6.16
C ASP A 138 -10.14 -5.25 7.09
N LEU A 139 -9.85 -3.99 7.42
CA LEU A 139 -10.54 -3.20 8.44
C LEU A 139 -10.50 -3.85 9.82
N CYS A 140 -9.41 -4.56 10.14
CA CYS A 140 -9.24 -5.31 11.39
C CYS A 140 -10.43 -6.25 11.63
N VAL A 141 -10.68 -7.19 10.72
CA VAL A 141 -11.90 -8.04 10.74
C VAL A 141 -12.07 -8.77 12.08
N GLU A 142 -10.96 -9.18 12.70
CA GLU A 142 -10.97 -9.86 13.99
C GLU A 142 -11.33 -8.93 15.16
N LYS A 143 -10.88 -7.67 15.11
CA LYS A 143 -11.27 -6.66 16.09
C LYS A 143 -12.76 -6.34 15.94
N ARG A 144 -13.22 -6.14 14.71
CA ARG A 144 -14.63 -5.92 14.41
C ARG A 144 -15.51 -7.09 14.85
N GLY A 145 -15.04 -8.32 14.69
CA GLY A 145 -15.72 -9.52 15.16
C GLY A 145 -15.87 -9.56 16.69
N ARG A 146 -14.99 -8.88 17.42
CA ARG A 146 -15.05 -8.66 18.87
C ARG A 146 -15.75 -7.36 19.27
N ASN A 147 -16.42 -6.68 18.34
CA ASN A 147 -16.98 -5.33 18.53
C ASN A 147 -15.95 -4.25 18.92
N GLU A 148 -14.66 -4.48 18.65
CA GLU A 148 -13.61 -3.49 18.79
C GLU A 148 -13.49 -2.64 17.50
N VAL A 149 -13.01 -1.40 17.66
CA VAL A 149 -12.75 -0.50 16.53
C VAL A 149 -11.42 -0.84 15.82
N PRO A 150 -11.27 -0.52 14.52
CA PRO A 150 -10.03 -0.74 13.79
C PRO A 150 -8.85 -0.01 14.41
N ALA A 151 -7.67 -0.61 14.32
CA ALA A 151 -6.45 -0.07 14.91
C ALA A 151 -6.10 1.32 14.36
N CYS A 152 -6.32 1.55 13.05
CA CYS A 152 -6.06 2.85 12.42
C CYS A 152 -6.96 3.97 12.99
N TYR A 153 -8.24 3.68 13.26
CA TYR A 153 -9.15 4.60 13.93
C TYR A 153 -8.73 4.84 15.39
N ALA A 154 -8.40 3.77 16.11
CA ALA A 154 -8.02 3.85 17.52
C ALA A 154 -6.73 4.65 17.76
N ILE A 155 -5.75 4.54 16.85
CA ILE A 155 -4.43 5.15 17.02
C ILE A 155 -4.33 6.56 16.45
N CYS A 156 -5.28 7.00 15.61
CA CYS A 156 -5.17 8.27 14.90
C CYS A 156 -5.16 9.45 15.89
N PRO A 157 -3.99 10.10 16.11
CA PRO A 157 -3.87 11.13 17.13
C PRO A 157 -4.67 12.39 16.75
N THR A 158 -4.78 12.65 15.45
CA THR A 158 -5.52 13.80 14.89
C THR A 158 -7.00 13.53 14.70
N ARG A 159 -7.49 12.30 14.94
CA ARG A 159 -8.88 11.87 14.70
C ARG A 159 -9.39 12.15 13.28
N CYS A 160 -8.51 12.16 12.28
CA CYS A 160 -8.90 12.34 10.88
C CYS A 160 -9.55 11.11 10.25
N ILE A 161 -9.46 9.94 10.91
CA ILE A 161 -10.09 8.70 10.47
C ILE A 161 -11.41 8.56 11.24
N PHE A 162 -12.51 8.34 10.51
CA PHE A 162 -13.84 8.10 11.10
C PHE A 162 -14.24 6.65 10.91
N TRP A 163 -14.80 6.06 11.96
CA TRP A 163 -15.27 4.67 11.96
C TRP A 163 -16.71 4.58 12.46
N GLY A 164 -17.61 4.10 11.60
CA GLY A 164 -19.04 3.95 11.91
C GLY A 164 -19.93 4.36 10.74
N ASP A 165 -21.22 4.58 11.03
CA ASP A 165 -22.18 5.04 10.04
C ASP A 165 -21.86 6.50 9.62
N PRO A 166 -21.61 6.78 8.32
CA PRO A 166 -21.34 8.12 7.81
C PRO A 166 -22.37 9.17 8.25
N LYS A 167 -23.64 8.78 8.42
CA LYS A 167 -24.72 9.71 8.83
C LYS A 167 -24.49 10.29 10.23
N LYS A 168 -23.80 9.56 11.12
CA LYS A 168 -23.48 10.03 12.47
C LYS A 168 -22.37 11.09 12.48
N PHE A 169 -21.63 11.24 11.38
CA PHE A 169 -20.50 12.17 11.26
C PHE A 169 -20.83 13.42 10.42
N ALA A 170 -21.89 13.37 9.61
CA ALA A 170 -22.27 14.45 8.71
C ALA A 170 -22.69 15.76 9.41
N GLY A 171 -23.09 15.72 10.68
CA GLY A 171 -23.57 16.90 11.42
C GLY A 171 -22.48 17.81 12.03
N ASN A 172 -21.23 17.36 12.11
CA ASN A 172 -20.16 18.05 12.85
C ASN A 172 -19.16 18.80 11.96
N TYR A 173 -19.37 18.85 10.66
CA TYR A 173 -18.49 19.56 9.73
C TYR A 173 -19.20 20.78 9.16
N LYS A 174 -18.90 21.96 9.72
CA LYS A 174 -18.93 23.19 8.91
C LYS A 174 -17.74 23.08 7.97
N VAL A 175 -18.00 22.64 6.75
CA VAL A 175 -17.07 22.82 5.63
C VAL A 175 -16.91 24.33 5.48
N LEU A 176 -15.72 24.86 5.76
CA LEU A 176 -15.36 26.24 5.50
C LEU A 176 -15.37 26.51 3.99
#